data_AF-A0A3M2EWF8-F1
#
_entry.id   AF-A0A3M2EWF8-F1
#
_cell.length_a   1.000
_cell.length_b   1.000
_cell.length_c   1.000
_cell.angle_alpha   90.00
_cell.angle_beta   90.00
_cell.angle_gamma   90.00
#
_symmetry.space_group_name_H-M   'P 1'
#
loop_
_entity.id
_entity.type
_entity.pdbx_description
1 polymer ?
#
loop_
_entity_poly.entity_id
_entity_poly.type
_entity_poly.pdbx_seq_one_letter_code
_entity_poly.pdbx_strand_id
1 'polypeptide(L)'
;MMHAAPSDTPLRVLAWPAFANKRGNPYTACLYEPMAELGVQVDEFRFDRLLRGGYDIIHVHWPDGLFVRPGAAAAWAGGLGLTTLLWQARRRGARLVWTVHNLGSHETHHPRLERWCWQTFAAQVDG
;
A
#
# COMPACT_ATOMS: atom_id res chain seq x y z
N MET A 1 -26.57 9.06 15.07
CA MET A 1 -25.40 8.77 14.22
C MET A 1 -25.95 8.22 12.92
N MET A 2 -25.95 9.00 11.83
CA MET A 2 -26.50 8.55 10.54
C MET A 2 -25.44 7.66 9.86
N HIS A 3 -25.70 6.35 9.79
CA HIS A 3 -24.97 5.49 8.87
C HIS A 3 -25.32 5.92 7.45
N ALA A 4 -24.30 6.22 6.64
CA ALA A 4 -24.49 6.47 5.22
C ALA A 4 -25.16 5.23 4.58
N ALA A 5 -26.13 5.44 3.70
CA ALA A 5 -26.75 4.36 2.94
C ALA A 5 -25.65 3.59 2.17
N PRO A 6 -25.71 2.25 2.11
CA PRO A 6 -24.73 1.48 1.36
C PRO A 6 -24.70 1.94 -0.10
N SER A 7 -23.52 2.27 -0.61
CA SER A 7 -23.35 2.57 -2.03
C SER A 7 -23.57 1.30 -2.86
N ASP A 8 -24.33 1.39 -3.95
CA ASP A 8 -24.52 0.29 -4.90
C ASP A 8 -23.22 -0.16 -5.58
N THR A 9 -22.17 0.65 -5.49
CA THR A 9 -20.83 0.29 -5.98
C THR A 9 -20.03 -0.38 -4.85
N PRO A 10 -19.45 -1.57 -5.07
CA PRO A 10 -18.62 -2.24 -4.07
C PRO A 10 -17.38 -1.39 -3.77
N LEU A 11 -16.98 -1.33 -2.49
CA LEU A 11 -15.73 -0.71 -2.08
C LEU A 11 -14.56 -1.41 -2.79
N ARG A 12 -13.66 -0.64 -3.41
CA ARG A 12 -12.52 -1.18 -4.16
C ARG A 12 -11.21 -0.92 -3.44
N VAL A 13 -10.49 -1.99 -3.09
CA VAL A 13 -9.21 -1.96 -2.37
C VAL A 13 -8.10 -2.50 -3.26
N LEU A 14 -7.04 -1.71 -3.43
CA LEU A 14 -5.79 -2.16 -4.02
C LEU A 14 -4.79 -2.46 -2.89
N ALA A 15 -4.56 -3.73 -2.60
CA ALA A 15 -3.82 -4.18 -1.42
C ALA A 15 -2.41 -4.69 -1.77
N TRP A 16 -1.41 -4.31 -0.97
CA TRP A 16 -0.01 -4.66 -1.18
C TRP A 16 0.68 -5.26 0.06
N PRO A 17 0.94 -6.58 0.07
CA PRO A 17 0.33 -7.60 -0.77
C PRO A 17 -1.11 -7.91 -0.32
N ALA A 18 -1.93 -8.43 -1.24
CA ALA A 18 -3.24 -8.98 -0.93
C ALA A 18 -3.16 -10.50 -0.73
N PHE A 19 -2.95 -11.25 -1.81
CA PHE A 19 -3.02 -12.70 -1.89
C PHE A 19 -1.69 -13.33 -2.35
N ALA A 20 -0.80 -12.55 -2.98
CA ALA A 20 0.41 -13.03 -3.64
C ALA A 20 1.41 -13.70 -2.68
N ASN A 21 1.46 -13.26 -1.42
CA ASN A 21 2.31 -13.83 -0.39
C ASN A 21 1.67 -15.00 0.37
N LYS A 22 0.42 -15.41 0.06
CA LYS A 22 -0.35 -16.38 0.86
C LYS A 22 0.41 -17.66 1.21
N ARG A 23 1.23 -18.17 0.29
CA ARG A 23 2.03 -19.40 0.50
C ARG A 23 3.16 -19.23 1.53
N GLY A 24 3.75 -18.04 1.62
CA GLY A 24 4.86 -17.75 2.54
C GLY A 24 4.41 -17.05 3.82
N ASN A 25 3.41 -16.17 3.71
CA ASN A 25 2.78 -15.47 4.81
C ASN A 25 1.28 -15.30 4.52
N PRO A 26 0.40 -16.11 5.13
CA PRO A 26 -1.04 -16.08 4.85
C PRO A 26 -1.77 -14.91 5.51
N TYR A 27 -1.10 -14.10 6.34
CA TYR A 27 -1.73 -13.03 7.13
C TYR A 27 -2.66 -12.12 6.31
N THR A 28 -2.17 -11.61 5.17
CA THR A 28 -2.94 -10.67 4.35
C THR A 28 -4.12 -11.37 3.67
N ALA A 29 -3.95 -12.62 3.21
CA ALA A 29 -5.05 -13.39 2.66
C ALA A 29 -6.15 -13.65 3.71
N CYS A 30 -5.77 -13.96 4.95
CA CYS A 30 -6.72 -14.13 6.06
C CYS A 30 -7.51 -12.85 6.39
N LEU A 31 -6.96 -11.67 6.09
CA LEU A 31 -7.66 -10.40 6.20
C LEU A 31 -8.61 -10.17 5.02
N TYR A 32 -8.13 -10.35 3.79
CA TYR A 32 -8.87 -9.94 2.59
C TYR A 32 -9.90 -10.95 2.10
N GLU A 33 -9.76 -12.25 2.40
CA GLU A 33 -10.75 -13.27 2.02
C GLU A 33 -12.14 -12.99 2.65
N PRO A 34 -12.27 -12.77 3.97
CA PRO A 34 -13.55 -12.38 4.56
C PRO A 34 -14.08 -11.02 4.04
N MET A 35 -13.20 -10.06 3.73
CA MET A 35 -13.63 -8.79 3.15
C MET A 35 -14.26 -8.98 1.77
N ALA A 36 -13.71 -9.87 0.97
CA ALA A 36 -14.26 -10.21 -0.34
C ALA A 36 -15.64 -10.88 -0.22
N GLU A 37 -15.81 -11.76 0.76
CA GLU A 37 -17.11 -12.39 1.09
C GLU A 37 -18.18 -11.36 1.50
N LEU A 38 -17.76 -10.23 2.09
CA LEU A 38 -18.62 -9.10 2.45
C LEU A 38 -18.88 -8.13 1.28
N GLY A 39 -18.44 -8.46 0.06
CA GLY A 39 -18.68 -7.67 -1.15
C GLY A 39 -17.65 -6.57 -1.43
N VAL A 40 -16.52 -6.55 -0.73
CA VAL A 40 -15.39 -5.65 -1.06
C VAL A 40 -14.63 -6.22 -2.25
N GLN A 41 -14.39 -5.41 -3.28
CA GLN A 41 -13.52 -5.80 -4.37
C GLN A 41 -12.05 -5.58 -3.97
N VAL A 42 -11.34 -6.67 -3.67
CA VAL A 42 -9.91 -6.61 -3.34
C VAL A 42 -9.06 -7.05 -4.53
N ASP A 43 -8.14 -6.20 -4.92
CA ASP A 43 -7.19 -6.44 -6.01
C ASP A 43 -5.76 -6.44 -5.50
N GLU A 44 -4.96 -7.39 -6.00
CA GLU A 44 -3.52 -7.41 -5.74
C GLU A 44 -2.85 -6.17 -6.34
N PHE A 45 -1.94 -5.58 -5.57
CA PHE A 45 -1.18 -4.42 -5.98
C PHE A 45 -0.31 -4.72 -7.20
N ARG A 46 -0.47 -3.85 -8.20
CA ARG A 46 0.41 -3.77 -9.36
C ARG A 46 0.53 -2.32 -9.76
N PHE A 47 1.72 -1.89 -10.20
CA PHE A 47 1.95 -0.51 -10.62
C PHE A 47 1.00 -0.07 -11.74
N ASP A 48 0.66 -0.95 -12.67
CA ASP A 48 -0.28 -0.64 -13.75
C ASP A 48 -1.72 -0.43 -13.25
N ARG A 49 -2.14 -1.13 -12.19
CA ARG A 49 -3.44 -0.90 -11.54
C ARG A 49 -3.45 0.40 -10.75
N LEU A 50 -2.38 0.69 -10.01
CA LEU A 50 -2.23 1.95 -9.29
C LEU A 50 -2.31 3.16 -10.25
N LEU A 51 -1.66 3.06 -11.41
CA LEU A 51 -1.66 4.11 -12.44
C LEU A 51 -3.04 4.31 -13.08
N ARG A 52 -3.77 3.22 -13.37
CA ARG A 52 -5.12 3.29 -13.92
C ARG A 52 -6.14 3.84 -12.91
N GLY A 53 -5.91 3.64 -11.61
CA GLY A 53 -6.76 4.15 -10.54
C GLY A 53 -8.11 3.45 -10.45
N GLY A 54 -9.11 4.16 -9.93
CA GLY A 54 -10.46 3.62 -9.68
C GLY A 54 -10.60 2.83 -8.38
N TYR A 55 -9.66 3.00 -7.44
CA TYR A 55 -9.68 2.37 -6.13
C TYR A 55 -10.01 3.41 -5.07
N ASP A 56 -10.83 3.03 -4.10
CA ASP A 56 -11.19 3.88 -2.95
C ASP A 56 -10.08 3.85 -1.90
N ILE A 57 -9.43 2.69 -1.75
CA ILE A 57 -8.38 2.45 -0.77
C ILE A 57 -7.17 1.81 -1.45
N ILE A 58 -5.99 2.32 -1.14
CA ILE A 58 -4.72 1.62 -1.35
C ILE A 58 -4.24 1.18 0.03
N HIS A 59 -4.17 -0.12 0.26
CA HIS A 59 -3.78 -0.67 1.56
C HIS A 59 -2.39 -1.30 1.48
N VAL A 60 -1.42 -0.73 2.18
CA VAL A 60 -0.03 -1.19 2.19
C VAL A 60 0.26 -1.91 3.51
N HIS A 61 1.05 -2.98 3.46
CA HIS A 61 1.52 -3.71 4.65
C HIS A 61 3.04 -3.51 4.88
N TRP A 62 3.87 -3.78 3.87
CA TRP A 62 5.33 -3.74 3.96
C TRP A 62 5.94 -2.87 2.84
N PRO A 63 6.01 -1.54 3.01
CA PRO A 63 6.57 -0.65 1.99
C PRO A 63 8.11 -0.75 1.88
N ASP A 64 8.76 -1.32 2.89
CA ASP A 64 10.22 -1.45 3.02
C ASP A 64 10.87 -2.26 1.89
N GLY A 65 10.14 -3.17 1.25
CA GLY A 65 10.64 -3.93 0.10
C GLY A 65 11.12 -3.07 -1.08
N LEU A 66 10.67 -1.81 -1.17
CA LEU A 66 11.17 -0.83 -2.16
C LEU A 66 12.15 0.19 -1.57
N PHE A 67 12.24 0.30 -0.25
CA PHE A 67 13.16 1.22 0.43
C PHE A 67 14.54 0.60 0.62
N VAL A 68 14.59 -0.73 0.76
CA VAL A 68 15.79 -1.48 1.09
C VAL A 68 16.31 -2.16 -0.17
N ARG A 69 17.25 -1.50 -0.85
CA ARG A 69 17.95 -2.05 -2.02
C ARG A 69 19.46 -1.85 -1.85
N PRO A 70 20.30 -2.82 -2.26
CA PRO A 70 21.76 -2.68 -2.14
C PRO A 70 22.32 -1.44 -2.85
N GLY A 71 21.79 -1.12 -4.05
CA GLY A 71 22.19 0.05 -4.82
C GLY A 71 21.45 1.33 -4.42
N ALA A 72 22.18 2.37 -4.02
CA ALA A 72 21.60 3.65 -3.58
C ALA A 72 20.69 4.31 -4.64
N ALA A 73 21.10 4.29 -5.92
CA ALA A 73 20.30 4.84 -7.01
C ALA A 73 18.98 4.06 -7.21
N ALA A 74 19.02 2.73 -7.08
CA ALA A 74 17.84 1.88 -7.19
C ALA A 74 16.89 2.06 -6.00
N ALA A 75 17.44 2.20 -4.79
CA ALA A 75 16.66 2.52 -3.58
C ALA A 75 15.99 3.91 -3.73
N TRP A 76 16.71 4.91 -4.21
CA TRP A 76 16.17 6.25 -4.46
C TRP A 76 15.06 6.23 -5.51
N ALA A 77 15.31 5.61 -6.66
CA ALA A 77 14.32 5.51 -7.72
C ALA A 77 13.06 4.74 -7.28
N GLY A 78 13.23 3.66 -6.52
CA GLY A 78 12.13 2.88 -5.96
C GLY A 78 11.30 3.66 -4.95
N GLY A 79 11.94 4.28 -3.96
CA GLY A 79 11.28 5.07 -2.93
C GLY A 79 10.59 6.32 -3.47
N LEU A 80 11.27 7.09 -4.32
CA LEU A 80 10.70 8.27 -4.96
C LEU A 80 9.56 7.88 -5.93
N GLY A 81 9.75 6.81 -6.70
CA GLY A 81 8.73 6.30 -7.62
C GLY A 81 7.46 5.88 -6.89
N LEU A 82 7.59 5.04 -5.85
CA LEU A 82 6.45 4.59 -5.05
C LEU A 82 5.71 5.78 -4.41
N THR A 83 6.44 6.64 -3.69
CA THR A 83 5.84 7.78 -2.98
C THR A 83 5.15 8.75 -3.93
N THR A 84 5.72 8.98 -5.11
CA THR A 84 5.09 9.81 -6.14
C THR A 84 3.80 9.18 -6.68
N LEU A 85 3.80 7.86 -6.95
CA LEU A 85 2.62 7.18 -7.48
C LEU A 85 1.48 7.12 -6.45
N LEU A 86 1.79 6.87 -5.18
CA LEU A 86 0.82 6.91 -4.08
C LEU A 86 0.21 8.32 -3.94
N TRP A 87 1.03 9.36 -3.96
CA TRP A 87 0.55 10.74 -3.93
C TRP A 87 -0.38 11.06 -5.10
N GLN A 88 -0.03 10.62 -6.31
CA GLN A 88 -0.90 10.79 -7.47
C GLN A 88 -2.23 10.05 -7.32
N ALA A 89 -2.21 8.83 -6.79
CA ALA A 89 -3.44 8.07 -6.57
C ALA A 89 -4.34 8.73 -5.51
N ARG A 90 -3.76 9.30 -4.45
CA ARG A 90 -4.48 10.11 -3.47
C ARG A 90 -5.15 11.34 -4.08
N ARG A 91 -4.46 12.03 -4.99
CA ARG A 91 -5.07 13.14 -5.76
C ARG A 91 -6.24 12.71 -6.64
N ARG A 92 -6.37 11.42 -6.96
CA ARG A 92 -7.52 10.85 -7.69
C ARG A 92 -8.66 10.39 -6.76
N GLY A 93 -8.54 10.62 -5.45
CA GLY A 93 -9.58 10.33 -4.46
C GLY A 93 -9.34 9.06 -3.63
N ALA A 94 -8.28 8.29 -3.91
CA ALA A 94 -7.95 7.11 -3.11
C ALA A 94 -7.43 7.50 -1.71
N ARG A 95 -7.78 6.74 -0.68
CA ARG A 95 -7.18 6.84 0.65
C ARG A 95 -6.03 5.85 0.78
N LEU A 96 -4.91 6.28 1.36
CA LEU A 96 -3.78 5.40 1.65
C LEU A 96 -3.90 4.88 3.08
N VAL A 97 -4.09 3.57 3.25
CA VAL A 97 -4.12 2.90 4.56
C VAL A 97 -2.85 2.09 4.74
N TRP A 98 -2.24 2.16 5.92
CA TRP A 98 -1.04 1.37 6.22
C TRP A 98 -1.22 0.53 7.48
N THR A 99 -1.16 -0.80 7.34
CA THR A 99 -0.99 -1.67 8.51
C THR A 99 0.50 -1.77 8.84
N VAL A 100 0.88 -1.14 9.94
CA VAL A 100 2.25 -1.14 10.44
C VAL A 100 2.63 -2.54 10.93
N HIS A 101 3.46 -3.22 10.17
CA HIS A 101 4.13 -4.45 10.62
C HIS A 101 5.53 -4.16 11.18
N ASN A 102 6.21 -3.16 10.59
CA ASN A 102 7.57 -2.76 10.95
C ASN A 102 7.61 -1.22 11.10
N LEU A 103 8.26 -0.70 12.14
CA LEU A 103 8.50 0.74 12.32
C LEU A 103 9.72 1.25 11.52
N GLY A 104 10.46 0.33 10.91
CA GLY A 104 11.67 0.56 10.11
C GLY A 104 12.17 -0.77 9.56
N SER A 105 13.10 -0.74 8.60
CA SER A 105 13.66 -1.98 8.05
C SER A 105 14.54 -2.70 9.08
N HIS A 106 14.54 -4.03 9.03
CA HIS A 106 15.52 -4.87 9.76
C HIS A 106 16.91 -4.87 9.11
N GLU A 107 17.00 -4.48 7.83
CA GLU A 107 18.24 -4.35 7.06
C GLU A 107 18.38 -2.91 6.56
N THR A 108 19.50 -2.26 6.85
CA THR A 108 19.76 -0.88 6.42
C THR A 108 21.04 -0.82 5.60
N HIS A 109 20.90 -0.46 4.33
CA HIS A 109 22.02 -0.21 3.43
C HIS A 109 22.32 1.30 3.33
N HIS A 110 21.29 2.14 3.37
CA HIS A 110 21.39 3.58 3.13
C HIS A 110 20.56 4.38 4.16
N PRO A 111 21.02 4.56 5.41
CA PRO A 111 20.19 5.01 6.53
C PRO A 111 19.46 6.34 6.31
N ARG A 112 20.11 7.32 5.65
CA ARG A 112 19.50 8.64 5.39
C ARG A 112 18.40 8.56 4.33
N LEU A 113 18.62 7.75 3.30
CA LEU A 113 17.65 7.53 2.24
C LEU A 113 16.44 6.78 2.77
N GLU A 114 16.66 5.68 3.47
CA GLU A 114 15.58 4.89 4.07
C GLU A 114 14.72 5.75 4.99
N ARG A 115 15.34 6.59 5.83
CA ARG A 115 14.62 7.56 6.67
C ARG A 115 13.77 8.52 5.85
N TRP A 116 14.31 9.08 4.77
CA TRP A 116 13.55 9.97 3.89
C TRP A 116 12.37 9.26 3.23
N CYS A 117 12.56 8.03 2.73
CA CYS A 117 11.50 7.21 2.15
C CYS A 117 10.38 6.95 3.15
N TRP A 118 10.74 6.52 4.36
CA TRP A 118 9.78 6.27 5.45
C TRP A 118 9.00 7.52 5.82
N GLN A 119 9.66 8.65 6.00
CA GLN A 119 9.01 9.92 6.34
C GLN A 119 8.06 10.39 5.22
N THR A 120 8.49 10.28 3.96
CA THR A 120 7.71 10.70 2.80
C THR A 120 6.51 9.78 2.57
N PHE A 121 6.64 8.49 2.84
CA PHE A 121 5.53 7.54 2.80
C PHE A 121 4.55 7.79 3.94
N ALA A 122 5.03 7.86 5.18
CA ALA A 122 4.18 8.04 6.37
C ALA A 122 3.39 9.35 6.32
N ALA A 123 3.96 10.43 5.78
CA ALA A 123 3.28 11.71 5.59
C ALA A 123 2.08 11.64 4.63
N GLN A 124 1.91 10.54 3.90
CA GLN A 124 0.79 10.34 2.97
C GLN A 124 -0.31 9.42 3.52
N VAL A 125 -0.09 8.77 4.66
CA VAL A 125 -1.04 7.80 5.21
C VAL A 125 -2.25 8.53 5.79
N ASP A 126 -3.44 8.06 5.43
CA ASP A 126 -4.74 8.61 5.81
C ASP A 126 -5.39 7.81 6.97
N GLY A 127 -4.86 6.63 7.31
CA GLY A 127 -5.34 5.76 8.39
C GLY A 127 -4.59 4.45 8.53
#